data_AF-A0A396Q473-F1
#
_entry.id   AF-A0A396Q473-F1
#
_cell.length_a   1.000
_cell.length_b   1.000
_cell.length_c   1.000
_cell.angle_alpha   90.00
_cell.angle_beta   90.00
_cell.angle_gamma   90.00
#
_symmetry.space_group_name_H-M   'P 1'
#
loop_
_entity.id
_entity.type
_entity.pdbx_description
1 polymer ?
#
loop_
_entity_poly.entity_id
_entity_poly.type
_entity_poly.pdbx_seq_one_letter_code
_entity_poly.pdbx_strand_id
1 'polypeptide(L)'
;MTRSCSVCWMKYLHPDRLAAVSISAPGRPTFLDWEKDYYWGVKDWKELFGTEIDLEAMRKVPVQILVGGEDRKPIGEEFCGGCRVDRMKYLQNNFLQHQIAADLEIIPGIGHSDGGERIFMFHRKMRPVKQKTLQFYFAKKMEFWRKEFIIMP
;
A
#
# COMPACT_ATOMS: atom_id res chain seq x y z
N MET A 1 -18.47 5.31 -10.30
CA MET A 1 -17.38 5.50 -9.33
C MET A 1 -16.47 4.27 -9.38
N THR A 2 -15.44 4.32 -10.22
CA THR A 2 -14.41 3.27 -10.33
C THR A 2 -13.75 3.10 -8.97
N ARG A 3 -13.87 1.90 -8.38
CA ARG A 3 -13.37 1.63 -7.03
C ARG A 3 -11.85 1.52 -7.06
N SER A 4 -11.17 2.58 -6.61
CA SER A 4 -9.74 2.56 -6.29
C SER A 4 -9.47 1.69 -5.05
N CYS A 5 -8.19 1.40 -4.80
CA CYS A 5 -7.77 0.72 -3.58
C CYS A 5 -8.12 1.56 -2.33
N SER A 6 -9.09 1.09 -1.52
CA SER A 6 -9.51 1.78 -0.29
C SER A 6 -8.38 1.91 0.75
N VAL A 7 -7.37 1.05 0.68
CA VAL A 7 -6.21 1.09 1.59
C VAL A 7 -5.27 2.26 1.25
N CYS A 8 -4.98 2.48 -0.04
CA CYS A 8 -4.24 3.67 -0.48
C CYS A 8 -4.98 4.94 -0.04
N TRP A 9 -6.30 4.94 -0.20
CA TRP A 9 -7.14 6.07 0.18
C TRP A 9 -7.02 6.43 1.66
N MET A 10 -7.01 5.44 2.55
CA MET A 10 -6.83 5.69 3.99
C MET A 10 -5.45 6.25 4.34
N LYS A 11 -4.40 5.79 3.66
CA LYS A 11 -3.05 6.32 3.84
C LYS A 11 -2.96 7.78 3.40
N TYR A 12 -3.68 8.16 2.36
CA TYR A 12 -3.57 9.49 1.75
C TYR A 12 -4.44 10.52 2.49
N LEU A 13 -5.61 10.12 2.99
CA LEU A 13 -6.49 11.02 3.75
C LEU A 13 -6.14 11.13 5.23
N HIS A 14 -5.69 10.02 5.83
CA HIS A 14 -5.53 9.95 7.28
C HIS A 14 -4.24 9.23 7.71
N PRO A 15 -3.06 9.67 7.22
CA PRO A 15 -1.79 9.04 7.60
C PRO A 15 -1.57 9.01 9.12
N ASP A 16 -1.96 10.06 9.84
CA ASP A 16 -1.79 10.17 11.30
C ASP A 16 -2.58 9.13 12.12
N ARG A 17 -3.54 8.45 11.49
CA ARG A 17 -4.36 7.43 12.15
C ARG A 17 -3.81 6.01 11.97
N LEU A 18 -2.70 5.86 11.26
CA LEU A 18 -2.17 4.58 10.82
C LEU A 18 -0.78 4.35 11.41
N ALA A 19 -0.55 3.18 12.00
CA ALA A 19 0.80 2.76 12.42
C ALA A 19 1.60 2.13 11.28
N ALA A 20 0.89 1.49 10.34
CA ALA A 20 1.43 0.83 9.15
C ALA A 20 0.25 0.47 8.23
N VAL A 21 0.55 0.13 6.98
CA VAL A 21 -0.43 -0.24 5.96
C VAL A 21 -0.01 -1.53 5.27
N SER A 22 -0.94 -2.45 5.01
CA SER A 22 -0.72 -3.64 4.18
C SER A 22 -1.67 -3.63 2.98
N ILE A 23 -1.13 -3.76 1.78
CA ILE A 23 -1.82 -3.69 0.49
C ILE A 23 -1.66 -5.04 -0.21
N SER A 24 -2.77 -5.71 -0.51
CA SER A 24 -2.74 -7.04 -1.15
C SER A 24 -3.41 -6.99 -2.53
N ALA A 25 -2.59 -7.11 -3.58
CA ALA A 25 -2.98 -7.25 -4.98
C ALA A 25 -4.16 -6.37 -5.48
N PRO A 26 -4.19 -5.05 -5.23
CA PRO A 26 -5.22 -4.19 -5.80
C PRO A 26 -5.09 -4.14 -7.33
N GLY A 27 -6.22 -4.29 -8.02
CA GLY A 27 -6.26 -4.13 -9.47
C GLY A 27 -6.09 -2.67 -9.91
N ARG A 28 -6.52 -1.70 -9.10
CA ARG A 28 -6.49 -0.26 -9.41
C ARG A 28 -5.94 0.54 -8.21
N PRO A 29 -4.63 0.44 -7.92
CA PRO A 29 -4.00 1.33 -6.95
C PRO A 29 -3.98 2.77 -7.49
N THR A 30 -4.02 3.75 -6.58
CA THR A 30 -3.82 5.16 -6.91
C THR A 30 -2.38 5.52 -6.62
N PHE A 31 -1.67 6.05 -7.61
CA PHE A 31 -0.26 6.40 -7.48
C PHE A 31 -0.09 7.85 -7.02
N LEU A 32 1.03 8.15 -6.39
CA LEU A 32 1.48 9.52 -6.15
C LEU A 32 2.02 10.08 -7.47
N ASP A 33 1.10 10.51 -8.33
CA ASP A 33 1.39 11.13 -9.63
C ASP A 33 0.53 12.41 -9.75
N TRP A 34 1.19 13.57 -9.78
CA TRP A 34 0.54 14.88 -9.88
C TRP A 34 0.19 15.30 -11.31
N GLU A 35 0.56 14.50 -12.32
CA GLU A 35 0.17 14.75 -13.70
C GLU A 35 -1.13 14.06 -14.07
N LYS A 36 -1.63 13.15 -13.21
CA LYS A 36 -2.80 12.31 -13.48
C LYS A 36 -3.93 12.55 -12.52
N ASP A 37 -5.13 12.60 -13.08
CA ASP A 37 -6.35 12.69 -12.32
C ASP A 37 -6.64 11.36 -11.61
N TYR A 38 -7.50 11.43 -10.62
CA TYR A 38 -8.00 10.27 -9.90
C TYR A 38 -8.77 9.34 -10.87
N TYR A 39 -8.57 8.03 -10.84
CA TYR A 39 -7.97 7.21 -9.79
C TYR A 39 -6.52 6.77 -10.05
N TRP A 40 -5.91 7.22 -11.15
CA TRP A 40 -4.53 6.85 -11.49
C TRP A 40 -3.50 7.70 -10.74
N GLY A 41 -3.79 8.98 -10.52
CA GLY A 41 -2.93 9.89 -9.77
C GLY A 41 -3.66 10.69 -8.69
N VAL A 42 -3.04 11.78 -8.27
CA VAL A 42 -3.48 12.67 -7.19
C VAL A 42 -3.57 14.14 -7.64
N LYS A 43 -3.60 14.42 -8.94
CA LYS A 43 -3.63 15.79 -9.48
C LYS A 43 -4.84 16.61 -9.00
N ASP A 44 -6.03 16.01 -9.07
CA ASP A 44 -7.32 16.59 -8.67
C ASP A 44 -7.71 16.24 -7.22
N TRP A 45 -6.76 15.72 -6.43
CA TRP A 45 -7.02 15.19 -5.08
C TRP A 45 -7.66 16.22 -4.14
N LYS A 46 -7.15 17.45 -4.15
CA LYS A 46 -7.68 18.54 -3.31
C LYS A 46 -9.12 18.88 -3.66
N GLU A 47 -9.47 18.89 -4.94
CA GLU A 47 -10.82 19.16 -5.41
C GLU A 47 -11.79 18.03 -5.02
N LEU A 48 -11.35 16.78 -5.18
CA LEU A 48 -12.18 15.61 -4.89
C LEU A 48 -12.37 15.34 -3.40
N PHE A 49 -11.37 15.60 -2.57
CA PHE A 49 -11.36 15.18 -1.16
C PHE A 49 -11.24 16.32 -0.16
N GLY A 50 -11.09 17.56 -0.62
CA GLY A 50 -11.01 18.75 0.25
C GLY A 50 -9.76 18.82 1.12
N THR A 51 -8.75 17.99 0.85
CA THR A 51 -7.50 17.92 1.60
C THR A 51 -6.31 17.75 0.66
N GLU A 52 -5.13 18.19 1.05
CA GLU A 52 -3.90 17.98 0.29
C GLU A 52 -3.19 16.70 0.73
N ILE A 53 -2.35 16.15 -0.13
CA ILE A 53 -1.52 14.99 0.20
C ILE A 53 -0.41 15.44 1.15
N ASP A 54 -0.44 14.96 2.40
CA ASP A 54 0.64 15.16 3.36
C ASP A 54 1.71 14.07 3.22
N LEU A 55 2.71 14.34 2.38
CA LEU A 55 3.82 13.42 2.17
C LEU A 55 4.63 13.17 3.44
N GLU A 56 4.82 14.17 4.30
CA GLU A 56 5.61 14.03 5.52
C GLU A 56 4.94 13.08 6.51
N ALA A 57 3.62 13.20 6.69
CA ALA A 57 2.86 12.25 7.48
C ALA A 57 2.84 10.86 6.84
N MET A 58 2.73 10.77 5.51
CA MET A 58 2.73 9.49 4.80
C MET A 58 4.06 8.72 4.91
N ARG A 59 5.21 9.40 4.93
CA ARG A 59 6.53 8.76 5.09
C ARG A 59 6.69 8.06 6.44
N LYS A 60 5.98 8.52 7.47
CA LYS A 60 5.97 7.91 8.81
C LYS A 60 5.20 6.58 8.89
N VAL A 61 4.44 6.25 7.84
CA VAL A 61 3.58 5.06 7.80
C VAL A 61 4.20 4.04 6.83
N PRO A 62 4.90 3.00 7.31
CA PRO A 62 5.47 2.00 6.42
C PRO A 62 4.39 1.18 5.72
N VAL A 63 4.71 0.70 4.52
CA VAL A 63 3.80 -0.05 3.65
C VAL A 63 4.35 -1.45 3.39
N GLN A 64 3.50 -2.46 3.58
CA GLN A 64 3.71 -3.80 3.07
C GLN A 64 2.83 -3.99 1.83
N ILE A 65 3.39 -4.55 0.77
CA ILE A 65 2.70 -4.88 -0.48
C ILE A 65 2.85 -6.38 -0.71
N LEU A 66 1.73 -7.06 -0.96
CA LEU A 66 1.66 -8.49 -1.18
C LEU A 66 1.00 -8.77 -2.52
N VAL A 67 1.56 -9.67 -3.30
CA VAL A 67 0.98 -10.13 -4.57
C VAL A 67 1.30 -11.59 -4.84
N GLY A 68 0.35 -12.33 -5.39
CA GLY A 68 0.61 -13.69 -5.86
C GLY A 68 1.48 -13.68 -7.12
N GLY A 69 2.51 -14.53 -7.18
CA GLY A 69 3.44 -14.62 -8.31
C GLY A 69 2.77 -15.07 -9.62
N GLU A 70 1.64 -15.78 -9.52
CA GLU A 70 0.82 -16.23 -10.64
C GLU A 70 -0.35 -15.30 -10.94
N ASP A 71 -0.49 -14.16 -10.23
CA ASP A 71 -1.48 -13.11 -10.50
C ASP A 71 -1.04 -12.24 -11.71
N ARG A 72 -0.84 -12.93 -12.83
CA ARG A 72 -0.32 -12.40 -14.10
C ARG A 72 -1.40 -12.18 -15.15
N LYS A 73 -2.66 -12.42 -14.80
CA LYS A 73 -3.78 -12.19 -15.72
C LYS A 73 -3.84 -10.72 -16.11
N PRO A 74 -4.12 -10.39 -17.38
CA PRO A 74 -4.31 -9.02 -17.82
C PRO A 74 -5.41 -8.31 -17.02
N ILE A 75 -5.15 -7.09 -16.59
CA ILE A 75 -6.08 -6.29 -15.77
C ILE A 75 -6.46 -4.98 -16.45
N GLY A 76 -7.32 -5.06 -17.46
CA GLY A 76 -7.94 -3.88 -18.09
C GLY A 76 -6.93 -2.82 -18.55
N GLU A 77 -7.27 -1.55 -18.34
CA GLU A 77 -6.50 -0.35 -18.72
C GLU A 77 -5.00 -0.48 -18.42
N GLU A 78 -4.15 -0.26 -19.41
CA GLU A 78 -2.70 -0.47 -19.31
C GLU A 78 -1.96 0.86 -19.08
N PHE A 79 -1.86 1.29 -17.82
CA PHE A 79 -1.07 2.48 -17.45
C PHE A 79 0.27 2.11 -16.80
N CYS A 80 0.27 1.13 -15.89
CA CYS A 80 1.38 0.78 -15.00
C CYS A 80 1.72 -0.72 -15.07
N GLY A 81 1.51 -1.32 -16.24
CA GLY A 81 1.69 -2.74 -16.51
C GLY A 81 0.38 -3.50 -16.74
N GLY A 82 0.52 -4.60 -17.47
CA GLY A 82 -0.59 -5.44 -17.92
C GLY A 82 -1.16 -6.34 -16.82
N CYS A 83 -0.39 -6.68 -15.77
CA CYS A 83 -0.83 -7.58 -14.70
C CYS A 83 -0.68 -7.00 -13.29
N ARG A 84 -1.25 -7.65 -12.27
CA ARG A 84 -1.19 -7.16 -10.87
C ARG A 84 0.23 -7.15 -10.32
N VAL A 85 1.05 -8.13 -10.67
CA VAL A 85 2.46 -8.17 -10.27
C VAL A 85 3.19 -6.91 -10.75
N ASP A 86 2.99 -6.51 -11.99
CA ASP A 86 3.64 -5.32 -12.55
C ASP A 86 3.14 -4.04 -11.87
N ARG A 87 1.83 -3.94 -11.61
CA ARG A 87 1.28 -2.80 -10.86
C ARG A 87 1.83 -2.71 -9.45
N MET A 88 2.07 -3.83 -8.78
CA MET A 88 2.60 -3.83 -7.41
C MET A 88 4.07 -3.45 -7.37
N LYS A 89 4.85 -3.86 -8.36
CA LYS A 89 6.23 -3.36 -8.57
C LYS A 89 6.22 -1.85 -8.84
N TYR A 90 5.33 -1.38 -9.70
CA TYR A 90 5.19 0.03 -9.99
C TYR A 90 4.77 0.83 -8.75
N LEU A 91 3.80 0.33 -7.97
CA LEU A 91 3.36 0.95 -6.72
C LEU A 91 4.50 1.03 -5.69
N GLN A 92 5.28 -0.04 -5.54
CA GLN A 92 6.45 -0.03 -4.67
C GLN A 92 7.44 1.05 -5.10
N ASN A 93 7.80 1.08 -6.39
CA ASN A 93 8.75 2.07 -6.90
C ASN A 93 8.23 3.51 -6.72
N ASN A 94 6.94 3.74 -6.98
CA ASN A 94 6.32 5.04 -6.74
C ASN A 94 6.44 5.46 -5.27
N PHE A 95 6.15 4.58 -4.30
CA PHE A 95 6.36 4.91 -2.89
C PHE A 95 7.83 5.18 -2.55
N LEU A 96 8.76 4.37 -3.04
CA LEU A 96 10.19 4.56 -2.80
C LEU A 96 10.70 5.89 -3.37
N GLN A 97 10.24 6.29 -4.55
CA GLN A 97 10.56 7.60 -5.16
C GLN A 97 10.10 8.78 -4.30
N HIS A 98 9.00 8.62 -3.55
CA HIS A 98 8.50 9.61 -2.59
C HIS A 98 9.03 9.42 -1.17
N GLN A 99 10.07 8.59 -0.99
CA GLN A 99 10.71 8.28 0.29
C GLN A 99 9.78 7.61 1.30
N ILE A 100 8.75 6.91 0.81
CA ILE A 100 7.84 6.11 1.64
C ILE A 100 8.38 4.68 1.69
N ALA A 101 8.66 4.20 2.89
CA ALA A 101 9.07 2.82 3.13
C ALA A 101 8.01 1.83 2.59
N ALA A 102 8.39 1.02 1.60
CA ALA A 102 7.51 0.06 0.94
C ALA A 102 8.22 -1.27 0.63
N ASP A 103 7.80 -2.33 1.31
CA ASP A 103 8.24 -3.70 1.03
C ASP A 103 7.26 -4.40 0.09
N LEU A 104 7.76 -4.95 -1.01
CA LEU A 104 7.00 -5.85 -1.86
C LEU A 104 7.40 -7.30 -1.61
N GLU A 105 6.40 -8.14 -1.38
CA GLU A 105 6.55 -9.58 -1.27
C GLU A 105 5.69 -10.28 -2.33
N ILE A 106 6.36 -11.02 -3.22
CA ILE A 106 5.73 -11.81 -4.28
C ILE A 106 5.66 -13.26 -3.81
N ILE A 107 4.45 -13.77 -3.60
CA ILE A 107 4.24 -15.11 -3.04
C ILE A 107 4.14 -16.12 -4.18
N PRO A 108 5.09 -17.06 -4.32
CA PRO A 108 5.11 -18.01 -5.44
C PRO A 108 3.91 -18.98 -5.38
N GLY A 109 3.42 -19.39 -6.55
CA GLY A 109 2.34 -20.37 -6.67
C GLY A 109 0.92 -19.87 -6.34
N ILE A 110 0.76 -18.59 -5.94
CA ILE A 110 -0.54 -17.97 -5.68
C ILE A 110 -0.99 -17.17 -6.91
N GLY A 111 -2.17 -17.49 -7.44
CA GLY A 111 -2.85 -16.74 -8.49
C GLY A 111 -3.97 -15.85 -7.97
N HIS A 112 -4.70 -15.19 -8.86
CA HIS A 112 -5.88 -14.40 -8.48
C HIS A 112 -7.06 -15.31 -8.12
N SER A 113 -7.52 -15.28 -6.87
CA SER A 113 -8.78 -15.88 -6.46
C SER A 113 -9.85 -14.79 -6.33
N ASP A 114 -10.98 -14.99 -7.01
CA ASP A 114 -12.11 -14.04 -7.06
C ASP A 114 -12.84 -13.89 -5.70
N GLY A 115 -12.38 -14.61 -4.67
CA GLY A 115 -12.86 -14.57 -3.29
C GLY A 115 -11.75 -14.17 -2.31
N GLY A 116 -11.77 -12.89 -1.94
CA GLY A 116 -11.41 -12.36 -0.62
C GLY A 116 -10.33 -13.04 0.23
N GLU A 117 -9.08 -12.63 0.05
CA GLU A 117 -8.20 -12.39 1.21
C GLU A 117 -7.73 -10.94 1.15
N ARG A 118 -8.63 -10.04 1.53
CA ARG A 118 -8.24 -8.68 1.86
C ARG A 118 -7.64 -8.72 3.25
N ILE A 119 -6.32 -8.92 3.35
CA ILE A 119 -5.60 -8.76 4.62
C ILE A 119 -5.57 -7.26 4.94
N PHE A 120 -6.65 -6.77 5.52
CA PHE A 120 -6.73 -5.43 6.09
C PHE A 120 -6.12 -5.44 7.49
N MET A 121 -4.83 -5.15 7.60
CA MET A 121 -4.22 -4.93 8.90
C MET A 121 -4.23 -3.42 9.23
N PHE A 122 -5.35 -2.93 9.77
CA PHE A 122 -5.40 -1.59 10.38
C PHE A 122 -4.91 -1.67 11.83
N HIS A 123 -3.71 -1.19 12.13
CA HIS A 123 -3.33 -0.94 13.52
C HIS A 123 -3.78 0.47 13.93
N ARG A 124 -5.01 0.58 14.45
CA ARG A 124 -5.37 1.65 15.38
C ARG A 124 -4.53 1.43 16.63
N LYS A 125 -3.91 2.48 17.16
CA LYS A 125 -3.12 2.46 18.41
C LYS A 125 -4.00 1.96 19.57
N MET A 126 -4.14 0.64 19.77
CA MET A 126 -4.87 0.01 20.88
C MET A 126 -4.38 -1.42 21.20
N ARG A 127 -4.65 -1.78 22.48
CA ARG A 127 -4.14 -2.87 23.32
C ARG A 127 -4.10 -4.27 22.67
N PRO A 128 -3.18 -5.14 23.14
CA PRO A 128 -2.84 -6.41 22.46
C PRO A 128 -4.00 -7.40 22.48
N VAL A 129 -4.44 -7.82 21.29
CA VAL A 129 -5.32 -8.98 21.08
C VAL A 129 -4.47 -10.13 20.55
N LYS A 130 -4.63 -11.31 21.17
CA LYS A 130 -3.83 -12.52 20.95
C LYS A 130 -4.09 -13.14 19.56
N GLN A 131 -3.26 -12.85 18.55
CA GLN A 131 -3.12 -13.67 17.34
C GLN A 131 -1.63 -13.97 17.10
N LYS A 132 -1.16 -15.09 17.66
CA LYS A 132 0.28 -15.32 17.95
C LYS A 132 1.19 -15.68 16.76
N THR A 133 0.74 -15.78 15.51
CA THR A 133 1.60 -16.28 14.42
C THR A 133 1.95 -15.24 13.36
N LEU A 134 0.97 -14.60 12.71
CA LEU A 134 1.26 -13.51 11.75
C LEU A 134 1.70 -12.21 12.43
N GLN A 135 1.17 -11.94 13.62
CA GLN A 135 1.48 -10.74 14.40
C GLN A 135 2.95 -10.73 14.87
N PHE A 136 3.57 -11.90 15.07
CA PHE A 136 5.00 -12.00 15.41
C PHE A 136 5.91 -11.75 14.21
N TYR A 137 5.55 -12.22 13.01
CA TYR A 137 6.31 -11.94 11.80
C TYR A 137 6.27 -10.46 11.45
N PHE A 138 5.08 -9.86 11.52
CA PHE A 138 4.89 -8.43 11.32
C PHE A 138 5.53 -7.59 12.43
N ALA A 139 5.42 -7.97 13.71
CA ALA A 139 6.05 -7.25 14.82
C ALA A 139 7.58 -7.31 14.75
N LYS A 140 8.18 -8.47 14.44
CA LYS A 140 9.63 -8.57 14.21
C LYS A 140 10.07 -7.72 13.03
N LYS A 141 9.32 -7.74 11.92
CA LYS A 141 9.63 -6.91 10.75
C LYS A 141 9.49 -5.43 11.08
N MET A 142 8.42 -5.02 11.77
CA MET A 142 8.21 -3.63 12.22
C MET A 142 9.25 -3.17 13.26
N GLU A 143 9.72 -4.07 14.13
CA GLU A 143 10.80 -3.80 15.07
C GLU A 143 12.16 -3.67 14.35
N PHE A 144 12.37 -4.45 13.28
CA PHE A 144 13.47 -4.27 12.34
C PHE A 144 13.39 -2.92 11.62
N TRP A 145 12.23 -2.57 11.07
CA TRP A 145 11.97 -1.26 10.46
C TRP A 145 12.21 -0.08 11.42
N ARG A 146 11.78 -0.21 12.69
CA ARG A 146 12.05 0.80 13.73
C ARG A 146 13.54 0.91 14.09
N LYS A 147 14.32 -0.16 13.96
CA LYS A 147 15.75 -0.15 14.29
C LYS A 147 16.61 0.32 13.13
N GLU A 148 16.24 0.03 11.87
CA GLU A 148 17.04 0.43 10.71
C GLU A 148 16.73 1.84 10.18
N PHE A 149 15.50 2.33 10.30
CA PHE A 149 15.11 3.64 9.72
C PHE A 149 14.98 4.78 10.74
N ILE A 150 15.13 4.53 12.05
CA ILE A 150 15.17 5.58 13.09
C ILE A 150 16.62 5.98 13.44
N ILE A 151 17.62 5.36 12.82
CA ILE A 151 19.04 5.74 12.97
C ILE A 151 19.51 6.39 11.66
N MET A 152 19.00 7.58 11.37
CA MET A 152 19.76 8.56 10.61
C MET A 152 19.77 9.86 11.42
N PRO A 153 20.95 10.39 11.80
CA PRO A 153 21.07 11.55 12.67
C PRO A 153 20.50 12.83 12.05
#